data_AF-A0A451A7K3-F1
#
_entry.id   AF-A0A451A7K3-F1
#
_cell.length_a   1.000
_cell.length_b   1.000
_cell.length_c   1.000
_cell.angle_alpha   90.00
_cell.angle_beta   90.00
_cell.angle_gamma   90.00
#
_symmetry.space_group_name_H-M   'P 1'
#
loop_
_entity.id
_entity.type
_entity.pdbx_description
1 polymer ?
#
loop_
_entity_poly.entity_id
_entity_poly.type
_entity_poly.pdbx_seq_one_letter_code
_entity_poly.pdbx_strand_id
1 'polypeptide(L)'
;MSRTRCRGVRDRRVAAQKKGAFLTFPEAPSEGAFYRVFPARIRIIDKEKTIIDRRRFLTDGARALCGVGLLGAGIGLHSRKALPAQALRPPGALPEEDFLAACVRCGLCVRACPYDIVRLAKPGEPISTGTPYFISRTGPCEMCPDIPCVPVCPSGALDHGLTEIDKARMGLAVLADQESCIAFRGLRCEVCFNTCPVRGKAITIEPRANPRTGMHAMLIPVVHSEHCTGCGKCEQACILEEAAIKVYPRQLARGAAGEHYRLGWEERNKMGEALVTPDAPHRYHLPKGMDYEHAGRGLIRETPFSSNPLDTLNKGDGRP
;
A
#
# COMPACT_ATOMS: atom_id res chain seq x y z
N MET A 1 17.81 -35.75 -39.27
CA MET A 1 19.01 -35.13 -39.86
C MET A 1 18.95 -33.65 -39.47
N SER A 2 19.89 -32.96 -38.86
CA SER A 2 21.33 -33.12 -38.64
C SER A 2 21.69 -32.17 -37.47
N ARG A 3 21.88 -32.69 -36.25
CA ARG A 3 23.13 -32.56 -35.47
C ARG A 3 24.26 -31.81 -36.19
N THR A 4 24.62 -30.63 -35.67
CA THR A 4 25.97 -30.10 -35.89
C THR A 4 26.66 -29.86 -34.55
N ARG A 5 27.84 -30.45 -34.47
CA ARG A 5 28.67 -30.72 -33.31
C ARG A 5 29.94 -29.90 -33.53
N CYS A 6 30.36 -29.08 -32.58
CA CYS A 6 31.75 -28.66 -32.49
C CYS A 6 32.29 -28.92 -31.08
N ARG A 7 33.15 -29.94 -31.03
CA ARG A 7 34.25 -30.14 -30.06
C ARG A 7 35.14 -28.87 -30.09
N GLY A 8 35.82 -28.40 -29.05
CA GLY A 8 36.42 -29.00 -27.86
C GLY A 8 37.83 -28.39 -27.67
N VAL A 9 38.47 -28.67 -26.53
CA VAL A 9 39.89 -28.41 -26.13
C VAL A 9 40.05 -27.22 -25.16
N ARG A 10 40.01 -27.49 -23.83
CA ARG A 10 41.11 -27.76 -22.84
C ARG A 10 41.68 -26.44 -22.28
N ASP A 11 42.15 -26.32 -21.04
CA ASP A 11 42.20 -27.09 -19.80
C ASP A 11 42.93 -26.15 -18.82
N ARG A 12 42.47 -26.04 -17.57
CA ARG A 12 43.32 -25.98 -16.35
C ARG A 12 42.46 -25.79 -15.11
N ARG A 13 42.38 -26.89 -14.34
CA ARG A 13 42.33 -27.08 -12.88
C ARG A 13 42.18 -25.83 -12.00
N VAL A 14 41.35 -25.88 -10.95
CA VAL A 14 41.77 -26.16 -9.55
C VAL A 14 40.54 -26.48 -8.64
N ALA A 15 40.68 -27.59 -7.92
CA ALA A 15 40.17 -28.03 -6.61
C ALA A 15 38.72 -27.75 -6.15
N ALA A 16 38.01 -28.86 -5.92
CA ALA A 16 36.77 -28.99 -5.16
C ALA A 16 37.05 -29.52 -3.75
N GLN A 17 36.25 -29.09 -2.77
CA GLN A 17 36.20 -29.72 -1.44
C GLN A 17 34.73 -29.80 -0.96
N LYS A 18 34.13 -31.00 -1.07
CA LYS A 18 32.92 -31.40 -0.34
C LYS A 18 33.18 -32.78 0.27
N LYS A 19 33.18 -32.84 1.60
CA LYS A 19 33.29 -34.07 2.38
C LYS A 19 31.93 -34.75 2.44
N GLY A 20 31.83 -35.94 1.84
CA GLY A 20 30.84 -36.95 2.16
C GLY A 20 31.59 -38.20 2.59
N ALA A 21 31.31 -38.71 3.79
CA ALA A 21 31.88 -39.96 4.27
C ALA A 21 30.74 -40.99 4.32
N PHE A 22 30.72 -41.80 3.27
CA PHE A 22 30.04 -43.09 3.19
C PHE A 22 31.05 -44.10 3.77
N LEU A 23 30.70 -44.79 4.85
CA LEU A 23 31.54 -45.85 5.41
C LEU A 23 30.97 -47.22 5.04
N THR A 24 31.93 -48.07 4.72
CA THR A 24 31.92 -49.38 4.08
C THR A 24 31.40 -50.51 4.99
N PHE A 25 30.77 -51.50 4.35
CA PHE A 25 30.50 -52.84 4.90
C PHE A 25 31.78 -53.65 5.04
N PRO A 26 32.00 -54.40 6.14
CA PRO A 26 32.90 -55.54 6.18
C PRO A 26 32.16 -56.88 6.14
N GLU A 27 32.84 -57.85 5.54
CA GLU A 27 32.44 -59.24 5.29
C GLU A 27 32.24 -60.07 6.57
N ALA A 28 31.42 -61.12 6.43
CA ALA A 28 31.13 -62.12 7.45
C ALA A 28 32.21 -63.20 7.52
N PRO A 29 32.59 -63.69 8.73
CA PRO A 29 33.18 -64.99 8.90
C PRO A 29 32.16 -66.03 9.36
N SER A 30 32.28 -67.20 8.74
CA SER A 30 31.66 -68.47 9.07
C SER A 30 32.21 -69.07 10.38
N GLU A 31 31.44 -70.03 10.89
CA GLU A 31 31.78 -71.07 11.88
C GLU A 31 31.25 -70.88 13.31
N GLY A 32 30.79 -72.01 13.83
CA GLY A 32 29.73 -72.11 14.81
C GLY A 32 30.13 -71.81 16.26
N ALA A 33 29.14 -71.38 17.03
CA ALA A 33 29.25 -71.27 18.47
C ALA A 33 27.89 -71.49 19.13
N PHE A 34 27.71 -72.69 19.67
CA PHE A 34 27.06 -73.01 20.94
C PHE A 34 26.03 -71.99 21.48
N TYR A 35 24.76 -72.38 21.43
CA TYR A 35 23.69 -71.79 22.21
C TYR A 35 23.93 -72.08 23.70
N ARG A 36 24.50 -71.11 24.43
CA ARG A 36 24.45 -71.07 25.89
C ARG A 36 23.16 -70.38 26.30
N VAL A 37 22.22 -71.17 26.82
CA VAL A 37 21.01 -70.67 27.49
C VAL A 37 21.45 -69.94 28.76
N PHE A 38 21.45 -68.60 28.72
CA PHE A 38 21.56 -67.78 29.92
C PHE A 38 20.19 -67.71 30.61
N PRO A 39 20.08 -67.98 31.92
CA PRO A 39 18.82 -67.84 32.62
C PRO A 39 18.45 -66.35 32.70
N ALA A 40 17.35 -65.99 32.03
CA ALA A 40 16.74 -64.68 32.16
C ALA A 40 16.26 -64.49 33.60
N ARG A 41 16.99 -63.70 34.38
CA ARG A 41 16.56 -63.21 35.68
C ARG A 41 15.42 -62.21 35.44
N ILE A 42 14.19 -62.69 35.51
CA ILE A 42 12.99 -61.85 35.52
C ILE A 42 13.08 -60.97 36.77
N ARG A 43 13.48 -59.70 36.61
CA ARG A 43 13.23 -58.68 37.62
C ARG A 43 11.74 -58.36 37.54
N ILE A 44 10.99 -58.84 38.52
CA ILE A 44 9.65 -58.34 38.81
C ILE A 44 9.84 -56.86 39.14
N ILE A 45 9.37 -55.98 38.24
CA ILE A 45 9.27 -54.56 38.53
C ILE A 45 8.10 -54.45 39.50
N ASP A 46 8.39 -54.15 40.77
CA ASP A 46 7.37 -53.80 41.75
C ASP A 46 6.52 -52.66 41.19
N LYS A 47 5.23 -52.93 41.06
CA LYS A 47 4.24 -51.97 40.59
C LYS A 47 4.00 -50.99 41.75
N GLU A 48 4.85 -49.98 41.88
CA GLU A 48 4.64 -48.89 42.82
C GLU A 48 3.27 -48.27 42.57
N LYS A 49 2.39 -48.38 43.57
CA LYS A 49 1.10 -47.70 43.60
C LYS A 49 1.39 -46.20 43.59
N THR A 50 1.12 -45.53 42.47
CA THR A 50 1.18 -44.07 42.36
C THR A 50 0.08 -43.47 43.23
N ILE A 51 0.40 -43.17 44.49
CA ILE A 51 -0.44 -42.32 45.32
C ILE A 51 -0.28 -40.90 44.76
N ILE A 52 -1.25 -40.49 43.94
CA ILE A 52 -1.31 -39.15 43.39
C ILE A 52 -1.55 -38.19 44.56
N ASP A 53 -0.49 -37.52 45.00
CA ASP A 53 -0.60 -36.44 45.97
C ASP A 53 -1.43 -35.32 45.35
N ARG A 54 -2.63 -35.09 45.91
CA ARG A 54 -3.58 -34.10 45.42
C ARG A 54 -2.96 -32.70 45.35
N ARG A 55 -2.08 -32.36 46.30
CA ARG A 55 -1.37 -31.07 46.27
C ARG A 55 -0.42 -30.98 45.10
N ARG A 56 0.39 -32.02 44.88
CA ARG A 56 1.34 -32.09 43.76
C ARG A 56 0.64 -32.03 42.40
N PHE A 57 -0.46 -32.76 42.24
CA PHE A 57 -1.29 -32.72 41.02
C PHE A 57 -1.88 -31.33 40.75
N LEU A 58 -2.42 -30.66 41.78
CA LEU A 58 -2.95 -29.31 41.66
C LEU A 58 -1.86 -28.27 41.36
N THR A 59 -0.69 -28.37 41.99
CA THR A 59 0.42 -27.44 41.75
C THR A 59 1.04 -27.61 40.37
N ASP A 60 1.19 -28.85 39.89
CA ASP A 60 1.78 -29.11 38.57
C ASP A 60 0.78 -28.75 37.45
N GLY A 61 -0.52 -28.98 37.67
CA GLY A 61 -1.58 -28.48 36.79
C GLY A 61 -1.62 -26.95 36.70
N ALA A 62 -1.52 -26.25 37.85
CA ALA A 62 -1.49 -24.79 37.89
C ALA A 62 -0.24 -24.23 37.19
N ARG A 63 0.94 -24.83 37.39
CA ARG A 63 2.18 -24.42 36.69
C ARG A 63 2.09 -24.63 35.19
N ALA A 64 1.53 -25.75 34.74
CA ALA A 64 1.34 -26.02 33.32
C ALA A 64 0.37 -25.00 32.69
N LEU A 65 -0.75 -24.70 33.34
CA LEU A 65 -1.71 -23.71 32.88
C LEU A 65 -1.10 -22.30 32.82
N CYS A 66 -0.38 -21.87 33.86
CA CYS A 66 0.31 -20.58 33.86
C CYS A 66 1.42 -20.54 32.81
N GLY A 67 2.19 -21.61 32.65
CA GLY A 67 3.25 -21.70 31.65
C GLY A 67 2.72 -21.59 30.23
N VAL A 68 1.68 -22.35 29.89
CA VAL A 68 1.02 -22.29 28.58
C VAL A 68 0.32 -20.94 28.37
N GLY A 69 -0.32 -20.40 29.40
CA GLY A 69 -1.00 -19.10 29.35
C GLY A 69 -0.03 -17.95 29.08
N LEU A 70 1.10 -17.90 29.78
CA LEU A 70 2.14 -16.88 29.58
C LEU A 70 2.80 -17.01 28.21
N LEU A 71 3.06 -18.23 27.75
CA LEU A 71 3.69 -18.49 26.47
C LEU A 71 2.73 -18.17 25.31
N GLY A 72 1.45 -18.52 25.44
CA GLY A 72 0.38 -18.16 24.51
C GLY A 72 0.15 -16.65 24.44
N ALA A 73 0.13 -15.96 25.60
CA ALA A 73 0.02 -14.50 25.65
C ALA A 73 1.24 -13.81 25.00
N GLY A 74 2.46 -14.32 25.27
CA GLY A 74 3.69 -13.80 24.67
C GLY A 74 3.70 -13.93 23.15
N ILE A 75 3.27 -15.07 22.61
CA ILE A 75 3.17 -15.28 21.15
C ILE A 75 2.05 -14.42 20.54
N GLY A 76 0.90 -14.34 21.21
CA GLY A 76 -0.24 -13.53 20.74
C GLY A 76 0.09 -12.05 20.63
N LEU A 77 0.81 -11.49 21.62
CA LEU A 77 1.28 -10.12 21.60
C LEU A 77 2.35 -9.89 20.52
N HIS A 78 3.23 -10.86 20.28
CA HIS A 78 4.26 -10.73 19.24
C HIS A 78 3.71 -10.81 17.80
N SER A 79 2.50 -11.36 17.61
CA SER A 79 1.88 -11.52 16.30
C SER A 79 1.26 -10.23 15.76
N ARG A 80 0.88 -9.29 16.63
CA ARG A 80 0.25 -8.02 16.27
C ARG A 80 1.29 -6.94 15.97
N LYS A 81 1.88 -7.00 14.78
CA LYS A 81 2.74 -5.92 14.25
C LYS A 81 1.94 -5.06 13.28
N ALA A 82 2.08 -3.74 13.41
CA ALA A 82 1.51 -2.78 12.48
C ALA A 82 2.24 -2.83 11.13
N LEU A 83 1.52 -2.61 10.04
CA LEU A 83 2.10 -2.55 8.71
C LEU A 83 3.07 -1.35 8.62
N PRO A 84 4.34 -1.54 8.26
CA PRO A 84 5.25 -0.41 8.09
C PRO A 84 4.80 0.45 6.91
N ALA A 85 5.12 1.74 6.96
CA ALA A 85 4.63 2.73 6.01
C ALA A 85 4.93 2.42 4.53
N GLN A 86 5.94 1.61 4.24
CA GLN A 86 6.35 1.28 2.86
C GLN A 86 5.79 -0.05 2.35
N ALA A 87 5.17 -0.86 3.22
CA ALA A 87 4.58 -2.13 2.81
C ALA A 87 3.12 -1.91 2.42
N LEU A 88 2.77 -2.32 1.21
CA LEU A 88 1.42 -2.23 0.67
C LEU A 88 0.84 -3.63 0.51
N ARG A 89 -0.48 -3.74 0.70
CA ARG A 89 -1.21 -4.99 0.51
C ARG A 89 -1.58 -5.17 -0.97
N PRO A 90 -1.70 -6.42 -1.47
CA PRO A 90 -2.18 -6.72 -2.82
C PRO A 90 -3.55 -6.08 -3.14
N PRO A 91 -3.94 -5.98 -4.42
CA PRO A 91 -5.23 -5.42 -4.79
C PRO A 91 -6.38 -6.25 -4.19
N GLY A 92 -7.44 -5.55 -3.79
CA GLY A 92 -8.60 -6.17 -3.15
C GLY A 92 -8.43 -6.47 -1.66
N ALA A 93 -7.29 -6.16 -1.04
CA ALA A 93 -7.13 -6.39 0.39
C ALA A 93 -8.19 -5.64 1.22
N LEU A 94 -8.80 -6.37 2.15
CA LEU A 94 -9.66 -5.81 3.19
C LEU A 94 -8.90 -4.80 4.06
N PRO A 95 -9.60 -3.99 4.88
CA PRO A 95 -8.96 -3.18 5.91
C PRO A 95 -7.98 -4.03 6.75
N GLU A 96 -6.86 -3.43 7.17
CA GLU A 96 -5.71 -4.17 7.71
C GLU A 96 -6.08 -5.17 8.82
N GLU A 97 -6.97 -4.80 9.75
CA GLU A 97 -7.39 -5.69 10.83
C GLU A 97 -8.19 -6.90 10.31
N ASP A 98 -9.16 -6.67 9.44
CA ASP A 98 -9.98 -7.72 8.81
C ASP A 98 -9.15 -8.61 7.90
N PHE A 99 -8.19 -8.01 7.17
CA PHE A 99 -7.24 -8.72 6.34
C PHE A 99 -6.39 -9.68 7.18
N LEU A 100 -5.84 -9.21 8.30
CA LEU A 100 -5.02 -10.04 9.19
C LEU A 100 -5.82 -11.18 9.84
N ALA A 101 -7.12 -10.96 10.10
CA ALA A 101 -8.02 -11.98 10.62
C ALA A 101 -8.40 -13.03 9.57
N ALA A 102 -8.66 -12.61 8.33
CA ALA A 102 -9.09 -13.50 7.24
C ALA A 102 -7.91 -14.22 6.55
N CYS A 103 -6.71 -13.66 6.56
CA CYS A 103 -5.57 -14.21 5.81
C CYS A 103 -5.04 -15.52 6.44
N VAL A 104 -5.24 -16.63 5.74
CA VAL A 104 -4.73 -17.95 6.13
C VAL A 104 -3.26 -18.18 5.75
N ARG A 105 -2.55 -17.16 5.23
CA ARG A 105 -1.11 -17.20 4.90
C ARG A 105 -0.72 -18.32 3.92
N CYS A 106 -1.61 -18.64 2.98
CA CYS A 106 -1.43 -19.74 2.02
C CYS A 106 -0.42 -19.44 0.89
N GLY A 107 -0.08 -18.17 0.66
CA GLY A 107 0.86 -17.75 -0.40
C GLY A 107 0.35 -17.94 -1.84
N LEU A 108 -0.93 -18.20 -2.04
CA LEU A 108 -1.52 -18.35 -3.39
C LEU A 108 -1.45 -17.05 -4.20
N CYS A 109 -1.71 -15.90 -3.57
CA CYS A 109 -1.60 -14.60 -4.23
C CYS A 109 -0.17 -14.26 -4.69
N VAL A 110 0.85 -14.75 -3.97
CA VAL A 110 2.27 -14.59 -4.37
C VAL A 110 2.55 -15.39 -5.63
N ARG A 111 2.13 -16.66 -5.68
CA ARG A 111 2.32 -17.53 -6.85
C ARG A 111 1.52 -17.11 -8.07
N ALA A 112 0.36 -16.49 -7.86
CA ALA A 112 -0.50 -16.02 -8.94
C ALA A 112 -0.03 -14.68 -9.53
N CYS A 113 0.90 -13.96 -8.88
CA CYS A 113 1.43 -12.72 -9.40
C CYS A 113 2.39 -13.02 -10.57
N PRO A 114 2.08 -12.61 -11.82
CA PRO A 114 2.92 -12.95 -12.98
C PRO A 114 4.31 -12.29 -12.98
N TYR A 115 4.50 -11.29 -12.10
CA TYR A 115 5.69 -10.44 -12.06
C TYR A 115 6.52 -10.63 -10.77
N ASP A 116 6.16 -11.58 -9.90
CA ASP A 116 6.87 -11.88 -8.65
C ASP A 116 7.07 -10.66 -7.71
N ILE A 117 6.09 -9.76 -7.71
CA ILE A 117 6.13 -8.49 -6.98
C ILE A 117 5.69 -8.67 -5.52
N VAL A 118 4.62 -9.43 -5.31
CA VAL A 118 4.08 -9.71 -3.98
C VAL A 118 4.96 -10.75 -3.29
N ARG A 119 5.32 -10.53 -2.04
CA ARG A 119 6.14 -11.45 -1.24
C ARG A 119 5.51 -11.68 0.13
N LEU A 120 5.82 -12.82 0.74
CA LEU A 120 5.40 -13.11 2.11
C LEU A 120 6.39 -12.50 3.10
N ALA A 121 5.86 -11.84 4.13
CA ALA A 121 6.66 -11.32 5.23
C ALA A 121 7.40 -12.43 5.98
N LYS A 122 8.70 -12.25 6.16
CA LYS A 122 9.56 -13.22 6.87
C LYS A 122 9.56 -12.96 8.38
N PRO A 123 9.82 -13.99 9.21
CA PRO A 123 10.06 -13.78 10.63
C PRO A 123 11.18 -12.74 10.85
N GLY A 124 10.95 -11.78 11.73
CA GLY A 124 11.90 -10.70 12.04
C GLY A 124 11.63 -9.39 11.27
N GLU A 125 10.84 -9.42 10.21
CA GLU A 125 10.39 -8.20 9.55
C GLU A 125 9.36 -7.44 10.42
N PRO A 126 9.21 -6.11 10.24
CA PRO A 126 8.22 -5.31 10.94
C PRO A 126 6.78 -5.55 10.46
N ILE A 127 6.56 -6.48 9.52
CA ILE A 127 5.26 -6.85 8.96
C ILE A 127 4.80 -8.14 9.65
N SER A 128 3.48 -8.34 9.78
CA SER A 128 2.92 -9.60 10.31
C SER A 128 3.42 -10.80 9.49
N THR A 129 4.15 -11.71 10.13
CA THR A 129 4.79 -12.86 9.48
C THR A 129 3.80 -13.68 8.63
N GLY A 130 4.23 -14.08 7.44
CA GLY A 130 3.49 -14.92 6.50
C GLY A 130 2.35 -14.19 5.77
N THR A 131 2.21 -12.88 5.96
CA THR A 131 1.22 -12.08 5.22
C THR A 131 1.83 -11.49 3.95
N PRO A 132 1.07 -11.41 2.84
CA PRO A 132 1.56 -10.88 1.57
C PRO A 132 1.66 -9.35 1.59
N TYR A 133 2.72 -8.81 1.00
CA TYR A 133 2.93 -7.39 0.80
C TYR A 133 3.82 -7.13 -0.43
N PHE A 134 3.86 -5.89 -0.90
CA PHE A 134 4.84 -5.40 -1.86
C PHE A 134 5.36 -4.02 -1.44
N ILE A 135 6.48 -3.59 -2.04
CA ILE A 135 7.07 -2.27 -1.82
C ILE A 135 7.15 -1.57 -3.17
N SER A 136 6.42 -0.47 -3.33
CA SER A 136 6.30 0.27 -4.59
C SER A 136 7.64 0.60 -5.24
N ARG A 137 8.63 1.05 -4.44
CA ARG A 137 9.94 1.44 -4.96
C ARG A 137 10.72 0.30 -5.63
N THR A 138 10.57 -0.94 -5.15
CA THR A 138 11.31 -2.10 -5.69
C THR A 138 10.49 -2.86 -6.73
N GLY A 139 9.17 -2.90 -6.58
CA GLY A 139 8.25 -3.53 -7.51
C GLY A 139 6.82 -3.05 -7.24
N PRO A 140 6.26 -2.17 -8.08
CA PRO A 140 4.88 -1.71 -7.94
C PRO A 140 3.89 -2.72 -8.53
N CYS A 141 2.62 -2.66 -8.15
CA CYS A 141 1.59 -3.43 -8.82
C CYS A 141 1.51 -3.07 -10.31
N GLU A 142 1.60 -4.08 -11.17
CA GLU A 142 1.52 -3.93 -12.63
C GLU A 142 0.10 -3.70 -13.16
N MET A 143 -0.91 -3.65 -12.28
CA MET A 143 -2.31 -3.39 -12.64
C MET A 143 -2.87 -4.38 -13.67
N CYS A 144 -2.64 -5.69 -13.44
CA CYS A 144 -3.15 -6.75 -14.30
C CYS A 144 -4.69 -6.65 -14.46
N PRO A 145 -5.24 -6.62 -15.69
CA PRO A 145 -6.69 -6.49 -15.91
C PRO A 145 -7.53 -7.62 -15.32
N ASP A 146 -6.98 -8.83 -15.26
CA ASP A 146 -7.59 -10.05 -14.75
C ASP A 146 -7.41 -10.26 -13.24
N ILE A 147 -6.59 -9.42 -12.59
CA ILE A 147 -6.33 -9.41 -11.14
C ILE A 147 -6.12 -10.83 -10.57
N PRO A 148 -5.17 -11.63 -11.09
CA PRO A 148 -5.09 -13.07 -10.84
C PRO A 148 -4.87 -13.43 -9.36
N CYS A 149 -4.36 -12.48 -8.56
CA CYS A 149 -4.14 -12.64 -7.13
C CYS A 149 -5.43 -12.68 -6.30
N VAL A 150 -6.54 -12.07 -6.76
CA VAL A 150 -7.81 -12.01 -6.02
C VAL A 150 -8.58 -13.34 -6.10
N PRO A 151 -8.91 -13.89 -7.29
CA PRO A 151 -9.72 -15.11 -7.40
C PRO A 151 -9.09 -16.36 -6.75
N VAL A 152 -7.75 -16.38 -6.62
CA VAL A 152 -7.03 -17.49 -6.00
C VAL A 152 -7.04 -17.44 -4.47
N CYS A 153 -7.60 -16.40 -3.85
CA CYS A 153 -7.65 -16.26 -2.40
C CYS A 153 -8.75 -17.16 -1.81
N PRO A 154 -8.43 -18.25 -1.09
CA PRO A 154 -9.45 -19.17 -0.60
C PRO A 154 -10.20 -18.62 0.62
N SER A 155 -9.62 -17.65 1.34
CA SER A 155 -10.15 -17.18 2.61
C SER A 155 -10.94 -15.88 2.52
N GLY A 156 -11.04 -15.27 1.34
CA GLY A 156 -11.70 -13.97 1.16
C GLY A 156 -10.96 -12.79 1.82
N ALA A 157 -9.69 -12.95 2.18
CA ALA A 157 -8.86 -11.84 2.66
C ALA A 157 -8.65 -10.77 1.58
N LEU A 158 -8.74 -11.17 0.31
CA LEU A 158 -8.88 -10.27 -0.83
C LEU A 158 -10.33 -10.33 -1.30
N ASP A 159 -10.95 -9.17 -1.50
CA ASP A 159 -12.34 -9.02 -1.92
C ASP A 159 -12.54 -9.49 -3.36
N HIS A 160 -13.26 -10.60 -3.53
CA HIS A 160 -13.61 -11.16 -4.83
C HIS A 160 -14.60 -10.30 -5.62
N GLY A 161 -15.25 -9.31 -4.98
CA GLY A 161 -16.07 -8.30 -5.65
C GLY A 161 -15.26 -7.31 -6.49
N LEU A 162 -13.93 -7.28 -6.34
CA LEU A 162 -13.05 -6.45 -7.16
C LEU A 162 -12.88 -7.05 -8.57
N THR A 163 -13.67 -6.56 -9.52
CA THR A 163 -13.60 -6.98 -10.93
C THR A 163 -12.81 -6.02 -11.81
N GLU A 164 -12.69 -4.75 -11.42
CA GLU A 164 -11.97 -3.71 -12.16
C GLU A 164 -10.77 -3.23 -11.34
N ILE A 165 -9.56 -3.37 -11.90
CA ILE A 165 -8.32 -3.05 -11.18
C ILE A 165 -8.20 -1.56 -10.80
N ASP A 166 -8.84 -0.66 -11.55
CA ASP A 166 -8.89 0.78 -11.27
C ASP A 166 -9.69 1.12 -10.00
N LYS A 167 -10.53 0.20 -9.53
CA LYS A 167 -11.26 0.31 -8.26
C LYS A 167 -10.46 -0.19 -7.06
N ALA A 168 -9.29 -0.80 -7.28
CA ALA A 168 -8.43 -1.27 -6.19
C ALA A 168 -7.95 -0.09 -5.32
N ARG A 169 -7.78 -0.33 -4.02
CA ARG A 169 -7.36 0.68 -3.04
C ARG A 169 -6.22 0.15 -2.16
N MET A 170 -5.11 -0.24 -2.81
CA MET A 170 -3.91 -0.79 -2.15
C MET A 170 -3.19 0.24 -1.26
N GLY A 171 -3.25 1.51 -1.67
CA GLY A 171 -2.54 2.61 -1.00
C GLY A 171 -2.98 3.96 -1.54
N LEU A 172 -2.21 5.00 -1.22
CA LEU A 172 -2.37 6.35 -1.73
C LEU A 172 -0.99 6.96 -1.99
N ALA A 173 -0.78 7.45 -3.21
CA ALA A 173 0.41 8.21 -3.55
C ALA A 173 0.32 9.62 -2.94
N VAL A 174 1.44 10.07 -2.38
CA VAL A 174 1.60 11.39 -1.77
C VAL A 174 2.92 11.96 -2.25
N LEU A 175 2.91 13.22 -2.70
CA LEU A 175 4.14 13.95 -2.94
C LEU A 175 4.71 14.35 -1.57
N ALA A 176 5.62 13.53 -1.07
CA ALA A 176 6.17 13.62 0.28
C ALA A 176 7.24 14.71 0.42
N ASP A 177 7.95 15.03 -0.67
CA ASP A 177 8.99 16.05 -0.71
C ASP A 177 8.81 16.94 -1.94
N GLN A 178 8.35 18.17 -1.71
CA GLN A 178 8.13 19.14 -2.79
C GLN A 178 9.45 19.80 -3.20
N GLU A 179 10.34 20.02 -2.25
CA GLU A 179 11.62 20.71 -2.40
C GLU A 179 12.59 19.92 -3.30
N SER A 180 12.61 18.59 -3.17
CA SER A 180 13.43 17.72 -4.01
C SER A 180 12.79 17.43 -5.37
N CYS A 181 11.46 17.60 -5.50
CA CYS A 181 10.76 17.30 -6.75
C CYS A 181 11.24 18.18 -7.91
N ILE A 182 11.68 17.56 -9.00
CA ILE A 182 12.22 18.26 -10.17
C ILE A 182 11.21 19.24 -10.80
N ALA A 183 9.92 18.89 -10.78
CA ALA A 183 8.84 19.77 -11.25
C ALA A 183 8.74 21.06 -10.43
N PHE A 184 8.91 20.98 -9.11
CA PHE A 184 8.93 22.14 -8.21
C PHE A 184 10.20 22.98 -8.33
N ARG A 185 11.30 22.36 -8.77
CA ARG A 185 12.55 23.07 -9.10
C ARG A 185 12.48 23.81 -10.46
N GLY A 186 11.33 23.76 -11.13
CA GLY A 186 11.06 24.48 -12.36
C GLY A 186 11.63 23.83 -13.62
N LEU A 187 12.00 22.55 -13.54
CA LEU A 187 12.37 21.74 -14.69
C LEU A 187 11.16 20.91 -15.15
N ARG A 188 11.09 20.62 -16.44
CA ARG A 188 9.97 19.84 -17.00
C ARG A 188 10.09 18.37 -16.63
N CYS A 189 9.37 17.94 -15.60
CA CYS A 189 9.26 16.54 -15.19
C CYS A 189 7.79 16.15 -15.00
N GLU A 190 7.34 15.17 -15.78
CA GLU A 190 5.96 14.67 -15.81
C GLU A 190 5.93 13.13 -15.75
N VAL A 191 7.03 12.51 -15.30
CA VAL A 191 7.22 11.05 -15.30
C VAL A 191 6.17 10.33 -14.47
N CYS A 192 5.88 10.83 -13.26
CA CYS A 192 4.85 10.23 -12.39
C CYS A 192 3.43 10.32 -13.00
N PHE A 193 3.15 11.38 -13.75
CA PHE A 193 1.87 11.54 -14.46
C PHE A 193 1.79 10.59 -15.66
N ASN A 194 2.84 10.50 -16.46
CA ASN A 194 2.87 9.68 -17.68
C ASN A 194 2.89 8.17 -17.40
N THR A 195 3.53 7.74 -16.31
CA THR A 195 3.55 6.31 -15.91
C THR A 195 2.26 5.87 -15.21
N CYS A 196 1.40 6.81 -14.80
CA CYS A 196 0.18 6.50 -14.05
C CYS A 196 -0.83 5.79 -14.97
N PRO A 197 -1.31 4.58 -14.62
CA PRO A 197 -2.33 3.88 -15.42
C PRO A 197 -3.67 4.63 -15.46
N VAL A 198 -3.99 5.33 -14.36
CA VAL A 198 -5.19 6.17 -14.20
C VAL A 198 -4.84 7.66 -14.35
N ARG A 199 -3.98 7.98 -15.32
CA ARG A 199 -3.55 9.34 -15.67
C ARG A 199 -4.73 10.27 -15.94
N GLY A 200 -4.67 11.51 -15.46
CA GLY A 200 -5.72 12.51 -15.61
C GLY A 200 -6.89 12.37 -14.62
N LYS A 201 -6.98 11.23 -13.91
CA LYS A 201 -7.91 11.03 -12.80
C LYS A 201 -7.17 10.95 -11.46
N ALA A 202 -6.23 10.00 -11.34
CA ALA A 202 -5.46 9.81 -10.12
C ALA A 202 -4.33 10.82 -9.94
N ILE A 203 -3.69 11.24 -11.03
CA ILE A 203 -2.68 12.30 -11.03
C ILE A 203 -3.04 13.27 -12.15
N THR A 204 -3.13 14.56 -11.81
CA THR A 204 -3.28 15.67 -12.77
C THR A 204 -2.06 16.58 -12.70
N ILE A 205 -1.90 17.43 -13.71
CA ILE A 205 -0.84 18.45 -13.75
C ILE A 205 -1.49 19.82 -13.54
N GLU A 206 -1.02 20.53 -12.53
CA GLU A 206 -1.41 21.91 -12.24
C GLU A 206 -0.28 22.86 -12.68
N PRO A 207 -0.50 23.70 -13.72
CA PRO A 207 0.49 24.68 -14.13
C PRO A 207 0.57 25.82 -13.11
N ARG A 208 1.77 26.09 -12.60
CA ARG A 208 2.07 27.22 -11.71
C ARG A 208 3.14 28.11 -12.33
N ALA A 209 3.03 29.43 -12.19
CA ALA A 209 4.09 30.33 -12.67
C ALA A 209 5.39 30.10 -11.91
N ASN A 210 6.52 30.01 -12.62
CA ASN A 210 7.83 29.86 -11.99
C ASN A 210 8.29 31.19 -11.39
N PRO A 211 8.38 31.33 -10.06
CA PRO A 211 8.74 32.60 -9.41
C PRO A 211 10.15 33.09 -9.77
N ARG A 212 11.07 32.19 -10.15
CA ARG A 212 12.45 32.54 -10.49
C ARG A 212 12.59 33.18 -11.87
N THR A 213 11.77 32.78 -12.84
CA THR A 213 11.91 33.23 -14.24
C THR A 213 10.74 34.05 -14.75
N GLY A 214 9.58 34.00 -14.08
CA GLY A 214 8.37 34.73 -14.48
C GLY A 214 7.72 34.28 -15.80
N MET A 215 8.46 33.60 -16.69
CA MET A 215 8.00 33.25 -18.04
C MET A 215 7.69 31.75 -18.22
N HIS A 216 8.29 30.87 -17.41
CA HIS A 216 8.07 29.43 -17.53
C HIS A 216 7.00 28.95 -16.54
N ALA A 217 6.20 27.96 -16.95
CA ALA A 217 5.29 27.25 -16.06
C ALA A 217 6.00 26.04 -15.43
N MET A 218 5.77 25.84 -14.13
CA MET A 218 6.06 24.61 -13.40
C MET A 218 4.84 23.70 -13.51
N LEU A 219 5.06 22.44 -13.90
CA LEU A 219 4.00 21.46 -14.11
C LEU A 219 3.88 20.58 -12.87
N ILE A 220 3.12 21.02 -11.88
CA ILE A 220 3.07 20.38 -10.56
C ILE A 220 2.13 19.17 -10.59
N PRO A 221 2.60 17.96 -10.21
CA PRO A 221 1.72 16.81 -10.10
C PRO A 221 0.83 16.91 -8.86
N VAL A 222 -0.48 16.78 -9.04
CA VAL A 222 -1.48 16.74 -7.97
C VAL A 222 -2.10 15.34 -7.94
N VAL A 223 -2.05 14.68 -6.78
CA VAL A 223 -2.62 13.35 -6.60
C VAL A 223 -4.02 13.45 -6.02
N HIS A 224 -4.99 12.81 -6.69
CA HIS A 224 -6.39 12.75 -6.25
C HIS A 224 -6.66 11.43 -5.53
N SER A 225 -6.96 11.52 -4.23
CA SER A 225 -7.09 10.35 -3.36
C SER A 225 -8.25 9.42 -3.70
N GLU A 226 -9.27 9.93 -4.38
CA GLU A 226 -10.46 9.18 -4.80
C GLU A 226 -10.16 8.18 -5.91
N HIS A 227 -9.27 8.55 -6.84
CA HIS A 227 -8.94 7.75 -8.02
C HIS A 227 -7.61 7.03 -7.90
N CYS A 228 -6.73 7.45 -6.98
CA CYS A 228 -5.47 6.77 -6.75
C CYS A 228 -5.69 5.34 -6.21
N THR A 229 -5.20 4.35 -6.96
CA THR A 229 -5.26 2.93 -6.57
C THR A 229 -4.17 2.54 -5.57
N GLY A 230 -3.09 3.32 -5.52
CA GLY A 230 -1.89 2.99 -4.75
C GLY A 230 -1.03 1.89 -5.38
N CYS A 231 -1.05 1.73 -6.71
CA CYS A 231 -0.24 0.72 -7.39
C CYS A 231 1.28 0.89 -7.23
N GLY A 232 1.78 2.11 -6.99
CA GLY A 232 3.22 2.34 -6.78
C GLY A 232 4.03 2.72 -8.02
N LYS A 233 3.46 2.63 -9.24
CA LYS A 233 4.20 2.92 -10.50
C LYS A 233 4.85 4.30 -10.52
N CYS A 234 4.20 5.30 -9.92
CA CYS A 234 4.74 6.66 -9.82
C CYS A 234 5.98 6.76 -8.91
N GLU A 235 6.04 5.98 -7.83
CA GLU A 235 7.17 5.97 -6.89
C GLU A 235 8.38 5.23 -7.49
N GLN A 236 8.13 4.09 -8.16
CA GLN A 236 9.18 3.36 -8.89
C GLN A 236 9.78 4.21 -10.02
N ALA A 237 8.94 4.87 -10.81
CA ALA A 237 9.38 5.66 -11.96
C ALA A 237 10.02 7.00 -11.57
N CYS A 238 9.96 7.41 -10.31
CA CYS A 238 10.60 8.64 -9.87
C CYS A 238 12.12 8.54 -10.09
N ILE A 239 12.66 9.45 -10.91
CA ILE A 239 14.07 9.43 -11.32
C ILE A 239 15.07 9.85 -10.24
N LEU A 240 14.57 10.33 -9.10
CA LEU A 240 15.41 10.65 -7.94
C LEU A 240 15.83 9.35 -7.26
N GLU A 241 17.02 9.33 -6.64
CA GLU A 241 17.50 8.18 -5.86
C GLU A 241 16.54 7.86 -4.70
N GLU A 242 16.13 8.90 -3.98
CA GLU A 242 15.03 8.88 -3.03
C GLU A 242 13.79 9.52 -3.66
N ALA A 243 12.72 8.75 -3.80
CA ALA A 243 11.53 9.20 -4.52
C ALA A 243 10.83 10.36 -3.78
N ALA A 244 10.57 11.46 -4.49
CA ALA A 244 9.79 12.58 -3.95
C ALA A 244 8.30 12.24 -3.78
N ILE A 245 7.78 11.37 -4.63
CA ILE A 245 6.41 10.82 -4.54
C ILE A 245 6.48 9.39 -4.01
N LYS A 246 5.78 9.13 -2.90
CA LYS A 246 5.78 7.86 -2.19
C LYS A 246 4.35 7.36 -2.01
N VAL A 247 4.16 6.05 -1.97
CA VAL A 247 2.85 5.43 -1.76
C VAL A 247 2.81 4.83 -0.38
N TYR A 248 1.79 5.24 0.37
CA TYR A 248 1.59 4.81 1.75
C TYR A 248 0.25 4.07 1.88
N PRO A 249 0.07 3.23 2.92
CA PRO A 249 -1.24 2.75 3.34
C PRO A 249 -2.22 3.91 3.49
N ARG A 250 -3.46 3.72 3.03
CA ARG A 250 -4.44 4.82 2.94
C ARG A 250 -4.72 5.47 4.28
N GLN A 251 -4.72 4.69 5.36
CA GLN A 251 -4.93 5.15 6.74
C GLN A 251 -3.81 6.08 7.22
N LEU A 252 -2.59 5.93 6.70
CA LEU A 252 -1.46 6.81 7.02
C LEU A 252 -1.43 8.05 6.13
N ALA A 253 -1.91 7.93 4.90
CA ALA A 253 -1.81 8.98 3.88
C ALA A 253 -2.98 9.97 3.87
N ARG A 254 -4.21 9.48 4.12
CA ARG A 254 -5.44 10.23 3.92
C ARG A 254 -5.90 10.84 5.24
N GLY A 255 -6.07 12.16 5.26
CA GLY A 255 -6.80 12.84 6.33
C GLY A 255 -8.32 12.64 6.20
N ALA A 256 -9.03 12.68 7.32
CA ALA A 256 -10.49 12.72 7.37
C ALA A 256 -10.93 14.03 8.03
N ALA A 257 -11.88 14.73 7.41
CA ALA A 257 -12.59 15.81 8.10
C ALA A 257 -13.43 15.18 9.23
N GLY A 258 -13.46 15.83 10.40
CA GLY A 258 -14.32 15.36 11.49
C GLY A 258 -15.79 15.40 11.08
N GLU A 259 -16.62 14.51 11.61
CA GLU A 259 -18.05 14.40 11.26
C GLU A 259 -18.86 15.69 11.53
N HIS A 260 -18.33 16.56 12.40
CA HIS A 260 -18.90 17.87 12.72
C HIS A 260 -18.64 18.92 11.63
N TYR A 261 -17.66 18.71 10.75
CA TYR A 261 -17.36 19.63 9.66
C TYR A 261 -18.23 19.29 8.44
N ARG A 262 -19.48 19.74 8.51
CA ARG A 262 -20.45 19.56 7.42
C ARG A 262 -20.28 20.66 6.38
N LEU A 263 -20.21 20.26 5.12
CA LEU A 263 -20.11 21.20 4.01
C LEU A 263 -21.50 21.78 3.72
N GLY A 264 -21.66 23.08 3.94
CA GLY A 264 -22.98 23.73 3.86
C GLY A 264 -23.67 23.55 2.50
N TRP A 265 -22.92 23.44 1.40
CA TRP A 265 -23.47 23.19 0.07
C TRP A 265 -23.98 21.75 -0.11
N GLU A 266 -23.32 20.74 0.48
CA GLU A 266 -23.79 19.35 0.43
C GLU A 266 -25.06 19.17 1.26
N GLU A 267 -25.10 19.78 2.44
CA GLU A 267 -26.28 19.72 3.30
C GLU A 267 -27.46 20.48 2.69
N ARG A 268 -27.20 21.62 2.04
CA ARG A 268 -28.21 22.33 1.25
C ARG A 268 -28.76 21.46 0.11
N ASN A 269 -27.91 20.73 -0.60
CA ASN A 269 -28.37 19.83 -1.65
C ASN A 269 -29.24 18.68 -1.11
N LYS A 270 -28.99 18.22 0.13
CA LYS A 270 -29.80 17.18 0.79
C LYS A 270 -31.13 17.71 1.30
N MET A 271 -31.16 18.90 1.90
CA MET A 271 -32.33 19.44 2.61
C MET A 271 -33.12 20.48 1.81
N GLY A 272 -32.61 20.93 0.66
CA GLY A 272 -33.23 21.96 -0.18
C GLY A 272 -32.99 23.40 0.30
N GLU A 273 -32.57 23.59 1.55
CA GLU A 273 -32.28 24.90 2.15
C GLU A 273 -30.91 24.92 2.84
N ALA A 274 -30.31 26.11 2.95
CA ALA A 274 -29.03 26.25 3.62
C ALA A 274 -29.19 26.06 5.13
N LEU A 275 -28.33 25.23 5.74
CA LEU A 275 -28.31 25.02 7.20
C LEU A 275 -27.96 26.28 7.99
N VAL A 276 -27.23 27.20 7.36
CA VAL A 276 -26.80 28.46 7.95
C VAL A 276 -27.65 29.57 7.35
N THR A 277 -27.99 30.57 8.17
CA THR A 277 -28.66 31.79 7.70
C THR A 277 -27.90 32.35 6.49
N PRO A 278 -28.60 32.76 5.42
CA PRO A 278 -27.95 33.30 4.23
C PRO A 278 -27.06 34.48 4.63
N ASP A 279 -25.87 34.54 4.03
CA ASP A 279 -24.94 35.63 4.25
C ASP A 279 -25.65 36.96 3.96
N ALA A 280 -25.55 37.91 4.90
CA ALA A 280 -26.08 39.24 4.67
C ALA A 280 -25.40 39.81 3.41
N PRO A 281 -26.16 40.36 2.45
CA PRO A 281 -25.57 40.89 1.23
C PRO A 281 -24.56 41.97 1.62
N HIS A 282 -23.31 41.79 1.18
CA HIS A 282 -22.23 42.70 1.51
C HIS A 282 -22.51 44.06 0.85
N ARG A 283 -23.01 45.02 1.63
CA ARG A 283 -23.23 46.39 1.16
C ARG A 283 -21.90 47.14 1.19
N TYR A 284 -21.29 47.28 0.03
CA TYR A 284 -20.13 48.13 -0.13
C TYR A 284 -20.52 49.61 0.02
N HIS A 285 -19.80 50.34 0.87
CA HIS A 285 -19.87 51.81 0.92
C HIS A 285 -19.08 52.38 -0.26
N LEU A 286 -19.67 52.33 -1.45
CA LEU A 286 -19.07 52.83 -2.68
C LEU A 286 -19.34 54.34 -2.86
N PRO A 287 -18.39 55.11 -3.41
CA PRO A 287 -18.66 56.45 -3.93
C PRO A 287 -19.78 56.42 -4.97
N LYS A 288 -20.56 57.50 -5.08
CA LYS A 288 -21.68 57.59 -6.05
C LYS A 288 -21.20 57.31 -7.48
N GLY A 289 -21.91 56.42 -8.19
CA GLY A 289 -21.62 56.04 -9.59
C GLY A 289 -20.55 54.95 -9.75
N MET A 290 -20.18 54.27 -8.66
CA MET A 290 -19.30 53.10 -8.71
C MET A 290 -20.00 51.86 -8.16
N ASP A 291 -19.77 50.73 -8.84
CA ASP A 291 -20.28 49.41 -8.49
C ASP A 291 -19.11 48.43 -8.35
N TYR A 292 -19.27 47.36 -7.58
CA TYR A 292 -18.22 46.36 -7.36
C TYR A 292 -18.68 44.97 -7.79
N GLU A 293 -18.04 44.43 -8.82
CA GLU A 293 -18.33 43.09 -9.35
C GLU A 293 -17.47 42.04 -8.64
N HIS A 294 -18.08 41.22 -7.78
CA HIS A 294 -17.43 40.10 -7.11
C HIS A 294 -16.95 39.04 -8.12
N ALA A 295 -15.69 38.60 -7.98
CA ALA A 295 -15.01 37.64 -8.86
C ALA A 295 -14.87 38.07 -10.34
N GLY A 296 -15.23 39.32 -10.66
CA GLY A 296 -15.09 39.94 -11.98
C GLY A 296 -14.01 41.03 -12.00
N ARG A 297 -14.32 42.19 -12.57
CA ARG A 297 -13.36 43.29 -12.77
C ARG A 297 -13.07 44.13 -11.52
N GLY A 298 -13.74 43.86 -10.40
CA GLY A 298 -13.60 44.64 -9.17
C GLY A 298 -14.39 45.95 -9.23
N LEU A 299 -13.76 47.07 -8.91
CA LEU A 299 -14.41 48.39 -8.85
C LEU A 299 -14.64 48.93 -10.27
N ILE A 300 -15.91 49.06 -10.65
CA ILE A 300 -16.35 49.52 -11.95
C ILE A 300 -16.98 50.91 -11.79
N ARG A 301 -16.62 51.82 -12.70
CA ARG A 301 -17.33 53.09 -12.86
C ARG A 301 -18.40 52.90 -13.92
N GLU A 302 -19.64 53.27 -13.62
CA GLU A 302 -20.67 53.33 -14.65
C GLU A 302 -20.21 54.28 -15.76
N THR A 303 -19.94 53.74 -16.96
CA THR A 303 -19.63 54.57 -18.11
C THR A 303 -20.93 55.16 -18.65
N PRO A 304 -20.97 56.45 -19.03
CA PRO A 304 -22.18 57.09 -19.56
C PRO A 304 -22.61 56.54 -20.93
N PHE A 305 -21.79 55.69 -21.53
CA PHE A 305 -22.05 55.03 -22.80
C PHE A 305 -22.81 53.73 -22.56
N SER A 306 -23.94 53.59 -23.24
CA SER A 306 -24.72 52.35 -23.23
C SER A 306 -23.96 51.23 -23.95
N SER A 307 -24.22 49.97 -23.61
CA SER A 307 -23.67 48.80 -24.30
C SER A 307 -24.14 48.69 -25.76
N ASN A 308 -25.22 49.37 -26.12
CA ASN A 308 -25.71 49.54 -27.49
C ASN A 308 -25.30 50.93 -28.04
N PRO A 309 -24.52 51.00 -29.12
CA PRO A 309 -24.08 52.26 -29.72
C PRO A 309 -25.24 53.18 -30.15
N LEU A 310 -26.39 52.60 -30.54
CA LEU A 310 -27.57 53.35 -30.99
C LEU A 310 -28.24 54.15 -29.87
N ASP A 311 -28.21 53.66 -28.63
CA ASP A 311 -28.85 54.36 -27.50
C ASP A 311 -28.07 55.62 -27.11
N THR A 312 -26.78 55.67 -27.44
CA THR A 312 -25.94 56.86 -27.24
C THR A 312 -26.18 57.90 -28.34
N LEU A 313 -26.53 57.46 -29.56
CA LEU A 313 -26.90 58.34 -30.68
C LEU A 313 -28.33 58.90 -30.53
N ASN A 314 -29.25 58.11 -29.99
CA ASN A 314 -30.65 58.52 -29.77
C ASN A 314 -30.84 59.43 -28.56
N LYS A 315 -29.89 59.46 -27.62
CA LYS A 315 -29.78 60.52 -26.62
C LYS A 315 -29.21 61.75 -27.31
N GLY A 316 -30.09 62.49 -28.00
CA GLY A 316 -29.76 63.75 -28.64
C GLY A 316 -28.88 64.61 -27.75
N ASP A 317 -27.96 65.31 -28.39
CA ASP A 317 -26.98 66.27 -27.91
C ASP A 317 -27.60 67.47 -27.17
N GLY A 318 -28.35 67.19 -26.12
CA GLY A 318 -28.70 68.15 -25.08
C GLY A 318 -27.47 68.44 -24.24
N ARG A 319 -26.56 69.26 -24.76
CA ARG A 319 -25.71 70.07 -23.88
C ARG A 319 -26.62 71.11 -23.19
N PRO A 320 -26.39 71.42 -21.90
CA PRO A 320 -27.06 72.55 -21.27
C PRO A 320 -26.80 73.86 -22.03
#